data_AF-A0A5E4RJI6-F1
#
_entry.id   AF-A0A5E4RJI6-F1
#
_cell.length_a   1.000
_cell.length_b   1.000
_cell.length_c   1.000
_cell.angle_alpha   90.00
_cell.angle_beta   90.00
_cell.angle_gamma   90.00
#
_symmetry.space_group_name_H-M   'P 1'
#
loop_
_entity.id
_entity.type
_entity.pdbx_description
1 polymer ?
#
loop_
_entity_poly.entity_id
_entity_poly.type
_entity_poly.pdbx_seq_one_letter_code
_entity_poly.pdbx_strand_id
1 'polypeptide(L)'
;MNRSMHVQIESTRHRVTWRWAGELWMSGPEWGWISINGGPEQSAGSPEVVWAADESFMAFVSLKVDDVPNRKGTEGMGFRIGLVRMSDGVIRYCLGNVGLADIRLSTMSADSIQAVVEGKVRTIPVDNISWD
;
A
#
# COMPACT_ATOMS: atom_id res chain seq x y z
N MET A 1 -2.83 -2.06 26.59
CA MET A 1 -2.17 -1.28 25.52
C MET A 1 -3.25 -0.67 24.66
N ASN A 2 -3.23 0.65 24.47
CA ASN A 2 -4.26 1.38 23.71
C ASN A 2 -4.10 1.04 22.22
N ARG A 3 -4.97 0.15 21.70
CA ARG A 3 -4.92 -0.42 20.33
C ARG A 3 -5.48 0.52 19.25
N SER A 4 -5.34 1.82 19.44
CA SER A 4 -5.90 2.87 18.57
C SER A 4 -4.80 3.84 18.13
N MET A 5 -3.63 3.31 17.79
CA MET A 5 -2.54 4.15 17.31
C MET A 5 -2.86 4.65 15.90
N HIS A 6 -3.33 5.89 15.84
CA HIS A 6 -3.49 6.68 14.62
C HIS A 6 -2.13 7.25 14.27
N VAL A 7 -1.34 6.53 13.47
CA VAL A 7 -0.07 7.10 12.99
C VAL A 7 -0.41 8.10 11.90
N GLN A 8 -0.09 9.36 12.14
CA GLN A 8 -0.26 10.42 11.17
C GLN A 8 1.05 10.61 10.42
N ILE A 9 1.01 10.40 9.11
CA ILE A 9 2.15 10.57 8.20
C ILE A 9 1.80 11.73 7.29
N GLU A 10 2.61 12.77 7.31
CA GLU A 10 2.29 14.03 6.64
C GLU A 10 3.29 14.32 5.53
N SER A 11 2.77 14.87 4.43
CA SER A 11 3.54 15.71 3.51
C SER A 11 3.23 17.18 3.82
N THR A 12 3.79 18.12 3.05
CA THR A 12 3.48 19.54 3.25
C THR A 12 2.03 19.90 2.91
N ARG A 13 1.35 19.09 2.10
CA ARG A 13 -0.03 19.34 1.61
C ARG A 13 -1.03 18.26 1.97
N HIS A 14 -0.56 17.09 2.41
CA HIS A 14 -1.41 15.91 2.56
C HIS A 14 -1.22 15.26 3.92
N ARG A 15 -2.32 14.71 4.42
CA ARG A 15 -2.38 14.01 5.70
C ARG A 15 -2.77 12.57 5.47
N VAL A 16 -1.99 11.64 5.97
CA VAL A 16 -2.29 10.21 5.94
C VAL A 16 -2.47 9.73 7.37
N THR A 17 -3.50 8.94 7.63
CA THR A 17 -3.73 8.31 8.93
C THR A 17 -3.75 6.80 8.77
N TRP A 18 -3.03 6.10 9.66
CA TRP A 18 -3.04 4.65 9.76
C TRP A 18 -3.79 4.19 11.00
N ARG A 19 -4.62 3.16 10.87
CA ARG A 19 -5.29 2.47 11.97
C ARG A 19 -4.99 0.98 11.91
N TRP A 20 -4.26 0.48 12.89
CA TRP A 20 -3.92 -0.94 13.00
C TRP A 20 -5.19 -1.81 13.12
N ALA A 21 -5.20 -2.97 12.46
CA ALA A 21 -6.35 -3.88 12.44
C ALA A 21 -6.04 -5.28 12.96
N GLY A 22 -4.80 -5.76 12.87
CA GLY A 22 -4.44 -7.09 13.35
C GLY A 22 -3.15 -7.65 12.77
N GLU A 23 -2.86 -8.88 13.14
CA GLU A 23 -1.95 -9.77 12.42
C GLU A 23 -2.75 -10.66 11.48
N LEU A 24 -2.19 -10.98 10.31
CA LEU A 24 -2.76 -11.98 9.42
C LEU A 24 -2.38 -13.38 9.94
N TRP A 25 -3.36 -14.23 10.28
CA TRP A 25 -3.14 -15.62 10.78
C TRP A 25 -2.28 -15.72 12.06
N MET A 26 -1.87 -16.94 12.44
CA MET A 26 -1.06 -17.23 13.63
C MET A 26 0.36 -16.66 13.51
N SER A 27 0.51 -15.34 13.69
CA SER A 27 1.77 -14.57 13.61
C SER A 27 2.27 -14.27 12.19
N GLY A 28 1.37 -14.06 11.22
CA GLY A 28 1.73 -13.48 9.93
C GLY A 28 1.85 -11.94 9.98
N PRO A 29 2.07 -11.29 8.82
CA PRO A 29 2.32 -9.86 8.76
C PRO A 29 1.19 -9.04 9.40
N GLU A 30 1.55 -7.93 10.02
CA GLU A 30 0.56 -6.96 10.50
C GLU A 30 -0.19 -6.32 9.32
N TRP A 31 -1.42 -5.88 9.59
CA TRP A 31 -2.22 -5.14 8.62
C TRP A 31 -3.09 -4.08 9.31
N GLY A 32 -3.60 -3.17 8.51
CA GLY A 32 -4.42 -2.06 8.97
C GLY A 32 -5.12 -1.31 7.86
N TRP A 33 -5.60 -0.14 8.21
CA TRP A 33 -6.37 0.76 7.37
C TRP A 33 -5.63 2.06 7.21
N ILE A 34 -5.49 2.53 5.97
CA ILE A 34 -4.93 3.84 5.65
C ILE A 34 -6.03 4.76 5.11
N SER A 35 -6.09 6.00 5.58
CA SER A 35 -6.95 7.06 5.03
C SER A 35 -6.08 8.24 4.62
N ILE A 36 -6.39 8.81 3.46
CA ILE A 36 -5.62 9.88 2.82
C ILE A 36 -6.52 11.11 2.75
N ASN A 37 -6.07 12.22 3.32
CA ASN A 37 -6.80 13.48 3.44
C ASN A 37 -8.22 13.33 4.03
N GLY A 38 -8.41 12.36 4.93
CA GLY A 38 -9.72 12.05 5.53
C GLY A 38 -10.69 11.32 4.60
N GLY A 39 -10.21 10.82 3.46
CA GLY A 39 -10.98 10.00 2.52
C GLY A 39 -11.26 8.57 3.02
N PRO A 40 -11.88 7.73 2.17
CA PRO A 40 -12.21 6.35 2.52
C PRO A 40 -10.99 5.51 2.90
N GLU A 41 -11.14 4.68 3.93
CA GLU A 41 -10.10 3.76 4.39
C GLU A 41 -9.78 2.68 3.34
N GLN A 42 -8.48 2.41 3.15
CA GLN A 42 -7.94 1.36 2.28
C GLN A 42 -7.19 0.33 3.12
N SER A 43 -7.34 -0.95 2.78
CA SER A 43 -6.57 -2.02 3.42
C SER A 43 -5.09 -1.94 3.01
N ALA A 44 -4.22 -2.01 4.01
CA ALA A 44 -2.79 -1.86 3.82
C ALA A 44 -1.97 -2.79 4.72
N GLY A 45 -0.80 -3.19 4.23
CA GLY A 45 0.12 -4.14 4.89
C GLY A 45 1.15 -3.49 5.80
N SER A 46 1.28 -2.17 5.75
CA SER A 46 2.14 -1.40 6.64
C SER A 46 1.67 0.05 6.71
N PRO A 47 2.06 0.80 7.76
CA PRO A 47 1.80 2.23 7.83
C PRO A 47 2.64 3.03 6.83
N GLU A 48 3.69 2.45 6.24
CA GLU A 48 4.67 3.17 5.42
C GLU A 48 4.06 3.69 4.11
N VAL A 49 4.40 4.94 3.78
CA VAL A 49 4.12 5.57 2.50
C VAL A 49 5.36 6.27 1.96
N VAL A 50 5.45 6.39 0.64
CA VAL A 50 6.47 7.20 -0.04
C VAL A 50 5.79 8.18 -1.00
N TRP A 51 6.42 9.33 -1.20
CA TRP A 51 5.88 10.43 -1.99
C TRP A 51 6.79 10.73 -3.17
N ALA A 52 6.22 11.12 -4.30
CA ALA A 52 6.96 11.87 -5.30
C ALA A 52 7.32 13.25 -4.72
N ALA A 53 8.47 13.80 -5.12
CA ALA A 53 8.98 15.07 -4.57
C ALA A 53 8.04 16.28 -4.78
N ASP A 54 7.21 16.24 -5.83
CA ASP A 54 6.20 17.26 -6.14
C ASP A 54 4.83 17.00 -5.47
N GLU A 55 4.73 15.91 -4.69
CA GLU A 55 3.51 15.42 -4.04
C GLU A 55 2.37 15.10 -5.04
N SER A 56 2.67 14.91 -6.32
CA SER A 56 1.67 14.52 -7.34
C SER A 56 1.13 13.10 -7.12
N PHE A 57 1.99 12.24 -6.55
CA PHE A 57 1.67 10.86 -6.26
C PHE A 57 2.19 10.40 -4.89
N MET A 58 1.51 9.40 -4.36
CA MET A 58 1.88 8.68 -3.15
C MET A 58 1.78 7.17 -3.40
N ALA A 59 2.70 6.39 -2.86
CA ALA A 59 2.61 4.93 -2.87
C ALA A 59 2.50 4.37 -1.45
N PHE A 60 1.75 3.28 -1.30
CA PHE A 60 1.60 2.51 -0.06
C PHE A 60 1.49 1.01 -0.37
N VAL A 61 1.76 0.15 0.62
CA VAL A 61 1.58 -1.31 0.46
C VAL A 61 0.12 -1.67 0.76
N SER A 62 -0.66 -2.02 -0.26
CA SER A 62 -2.06 -2.42 -0.13
C SER A 62 -2.20 -3.91 0.11
N LEU A 63 -3.03 -4.29 1.07
CA LEU A 63 -3.48 -5.67 1.24
C LEU A 63 -4.69 -5.92 0.34
N LYS A 64 -4.62 -6.95 -0.51
CA LYS A 64 -5.72 -7.38 -1.37
C LYS A 64 -6.09 -8.82 -1.10
N VAL A 65 -7.39 -9.10 -1.18
CA VAL A 65 -7.96 -10.45 -1.14
C VAL A 65 -8.54 -10.71 -2.52
N ASP A 66 -7.92 -11.62 -3.27
CA ASP A 66 -8.42 -12.05 -4.58
C ASP A 66 -9.40 -13.21 -4.41
N ASP A 67 -10.56 -13.15 -5.05
CA ASP A 67 -11.51 -14.26 -5.11
C ASP A 67 -11.05 -15.29 -6.14
N VAL A 68 -10.24 -16.27 -5.72
CA VAL A 68 -9.88 -17.42 -6.56
C VAL A 68 -10.79 -18.62 -6.22
N PRO A 69 -11.46 -19.26 -7.20
CA PRO A 69 -12.30 -20.41 -6.90
C PRO A 69 -11.44 -21.65 -6.58
N ASN A 70 -11.33 -22.06 -5.33
CA ASN A 70 -10.95 -23.43 -4.99
C ASN A 70 -11.68 -23.97 -3.73
N ARG A 71 -11.86 -25.31 -3.71
CA ARG A 71 -12.71 -26.08 -2.77
C ARG A 71 -12.20 -26.10 -1.31
N LYS A 72 -11.26 -25.24 -0.92
CA LYS A 72 -10.60 -25.27 0.40
C LYS A 72 -10.46 -23.91 1.11
N GLY A 73 -11.27 -22.93 0.74
CA GLY A 73 -11.76 -21.93 1.69
C GLY A 73 -10.83 -20.82 2.16
N THR A 74 -9.56 -20.73 1.74
CA THR A 74 -8.76 -19.50 1.92
C THR A 74 -7.51 -19.48 1.03
N GLU A 75 -7.61 -18.96 -0.19
CA GLU A 75 -6.43 -18.59 -1.01
C GLU A 75 -6.72 -17.35 -1.86
N GLY A 76 -5.77 -16.40 -1.89
CA GLY A 76 -5.82 -15.20 -2.72
C GLY A 76 -5.33 -13.90 -2.06
N MET A 77 -4.92 -13.92 -0.79
CA MET A 77 -4.40 -12.72 -0.13
C MET A 77 -2.98 -12.40 -0.59
N GLY A 78 -2.75 -11.14 -0.95
CA GLY A 78 -1.43 -10.68 -1.32
C GLY A 78 -1.25 -9.18 -1.12
N PHE A 79 -0.01 -8.77 -1.04
CA PHE A 79 0.35 -7.37 -1.04
C PHE A 79 0.55 -6.86 -2.47
N ARG A 80 0.14 -5.63 -2.71
CA ARG A 80 0.38 -4.87 -3.94
C ARG A 80 0.89 -3.50 -3.56
N ILE A 81 1.43 -2.77 -4.52
CA ILE A 81 1.76 -1.35 -4.31
C ILE A 81 0.58 -0.54 -4.84
N GLY A 82 -0.13 0.12 -3.93
CA GLY A 82 -1.16 1.09 -4.26
C GLY A 82 -0.52 2.43 -4.59
N LEU A 83 -0.68 2.89 -5.82
CA LEU A 83 -0.27 4.20 -6.28
C LEU A 83 -1.49 5.13 -6.31
N VAL A 84 -1.40 6.25 -5.61
CA VAL A 84 -2.46 7.23 -5.46
C VAL A 84 -2.09 8.49 -6.22
N ARG A 85 -2.98 8.94 -7.11
CA ARG A 85 -2.88 10.25 -7.75
C ARG A 85 -3.51 11.28 -6.83
N MET A 86 -2.73 12.25 -6.37
CA MET A 86 -3.18 13.16 -5.31
C MET A 86 -4.18 14.22 -5.80
N SER A 87 -4.28 14.46 -7.10
CA SER A 87 -5.22 15.43 -7.67
C SER A 87 -6.69 15.04 -7.51
N ASP A 88 -6.98 13.74 -7.47
CA ASP A 88 -8.36 13.21 -7.40
C ASP A 88 -8.52 11.99 -6.48
N GLY A 89 -7.43 11.52 -5.86
CA GLY A 89 -7.44 10.40 -4.94
C GLY A 89 -7.62 9.03 -5.60
N VAL A 90 -7.54 8.95 -6.93
CA VAL A 90 -7.67 7.67 -7.65
C VAL A 90 -6.50 6.77 -7.28
N ILE A 91 -6.81 5.50 -6.99
CA ILE A 91 -5.83 4.48 -6.63
C ILE A 91 -5.71 3.46 -7.75
N ARG A 92 -4.49 3.22 -8.22
CA ARG A 92 -4.14 2.13 -9.12
C ARG A 92 -3.18 1.19 -8.40
N TYR A 93 -3.21 -0.09 -8.78
CA TYR A 93 -2.34 -1.09 -8.17
C TYR A 93 -1.28 -1.51 -9.18
N CYS A 94 -0.03 -1.44 -8.76
CA CYS A 94 1.11 -1.99 -9.47
C CYS A 94 1.73 -3.12 -8.66
N LEU A 95 2.57 -3.91 -9.32
CA LEU A 95 3.01 -5.23 -8.86
C LEU A 95 1.83 -6.22 -8.84
N GLY A 96 1.96 -7.34 -9.59
CA GLY A 96 0.97 -8.42 -9.55
C GLY A 96 0.87 -9.06 -8.16
N ASN A 97 0.01 -10.07 -7.98
CA ASN A 97 -0.08 -10.76 -6.69
C ASN A 97 1.28 -11.41 -6.35
N VAL A 98 1.96 -10.89 -5.33
CA VAL A 98 3.24 -11.41 -4.81
C VAL A 98 3.05 -12.19 -3.51
N GLY A 99 1.82 -12.62 -3.20
CA GLY A 99 1.48 -13.21 -1.92
C GLY A 99 1.74 -12.24 -0.76
N LEU A 100 1.87 -12.79 0.45
CA LEU A 100 2.23 -12.03 1.66
C LEU A 100 3.75 -11.84 1.77
N ALA A 101 4.40 -11.42 0.68
CA ALA A 101 5.83 -11.11 0.66
C ALA A 101 6.15 -9.87 1.50
N ASP A 102 7.36 -9.80 2.07
CA ASP A 102 7.88 -8.56 2.69
C ASP A 102 8.12 -7.54 1.57
N ILE A 103 7.23 -6.54 1.51
CA ILE A 103 7.34 -5.38 0.62
C ILE A 103 7.65 -4.17 1.49
N ARG A 104 8.77 -3.51 1.20
CA ARG A 104 9.13 -2.23 1.81
C ARG A 104 9.32 -1.19 0.75
N LEU A 105 8.64 -0.05 0.91
CA LEU A 105 8.80 1.07 0.01
C LEU A 105 10.09 1.80 0.37
N SER A 106 10.92 2.11 -0.62
CA SER A 106 12.21 2.77 -0.39
C SER A 106 12.16 4.24 -0.76
N THR A 107 11.91 4.54 -2.03
CA THR A 107 11.84 5.91 -2.55
C THR A 107 10.89 5.98 -3.73
N MET A 108 10.48 7.19 -4.08
CA MET A 108 9.57 7.43 -5.19
C MET A 108 9.92 8.74 -5.92
N SER A 109 9.76 8.72 -7.24
CA SER A 109 9.72 9.90 -8.10
C SER A 109 8.39 9.95 -8.85
N ALA A 110 8.19 10.98 -9.67
CA ALA A 110 7.05 11.03 -10.58
C ALA A 110 7.06 9.87 -11.61
N ASP A 111 8.24 9.32 -11.91
CA ASP A 111 8.42 8.32 -12.97
C ASP A 111 8.50 6.88 -12.45
N SER A 112 8.88 6.68 -11.19
CA SER A 112 9.12 5.33 -10.67
C SER A 112 8.98 5.21 -9.16
N ILE A 113 8.71 3.98 -8.71
CA ILE A 113 8.70 3.57 -7.31
C ILE A 113 9.81 2.55 -7.12
N GLN A 114 10.68 2.76 -6.13
CA GLN A 114 11.63 1.75 -5.67
C GLN A 114 11.07 1.03 -4.45
N ALA A 115 11.00 -0.29 -4.54
CA ALA A 115 10.57 -1.15 -3.44
C ALA A 115 11.52 -2.33 -3.27
N VAL A 116 11.67 -2.81 -2.03
CA VAL A 116 12.33 -4.07 -1.72
C VAL A 116 11.25 -5.13 -1.59
N VAL A 117 11.30 -6.14 -2.46
CA VAL A 117 10.36 -7.28 -2.46
C VAL A 117 11.16 -8.54 -2.20
N GLU A 118 10.92 -9.18 -1.06
CA GLU A 118 11.68 -10.37 -0.60
C GLU A 118 13.21 -10.13 -0.60
N GLY A 119 13.62 -8.96 -0.10
CA GLY A 119 15.04 -8.58 -0.04
C GLY A 119 15.66 -8.15 -1.38
N LYS A 120 14.91 -8.16 -2.49
CA LYS A 120 15.39 -7.70 -3.79
C LYS A 120 14.82 -6.33 -4.14
N VAL A 121 15.70 -5.39 -4.50
CA VAL A 121 15.28 -4.09 -5.01
C VAL A 121 14.60 -4.25 -6.37
N ARG A 122 13.40 -3.68 -6.51
CA ARG A 122 12.63 -3.59 -7.75
C ARG A 122 12.32 -2.12 -8.03
N THR A 123 12.51 -1.73 -9.28
CA THR A 123 12.06 -0.43 -9.79
C THR A 123 10.79 -0.65 -10.58
N ILE A 124 9.71 0.02 -10.19
CA ILE A 124 8.39 -0.09 -10.81
C ILE A 124 8.11 1.23 -11.52
N PRO A 125 8.03 1.23 -12.85
CA PRO A 125 7.79 2.45 -13.60
C PRO A 125 6.32 2.88 -13.48
N VAL A 126 6.08 4.18 -13.27
CA VAL A 126 4.75 4.78 -13.06
C VAL A 126 4.06 5.09 -14.39
N ASP A 127 4.82 5.39 -15.44
CA ASP A 127 4.36 5.71 -16.80
C ASP A 127 3.47 4.63 -17.44
N ASN A 128 3.66 3.37 -17.07
CA ASN A 128 2.91 2.22 -17.59
C ASN A 128 1.55 2.03 -16.89
N ILE A 129 1.19 2.87 -15.92
CA ILE A 129 -0.08 2.80 -15.20
C ILE A 129 -1.10 3.68 -15.92
N SER A 130 -2.11 3.05 -16.52
CA SER A 130 -3.24 3.76 -17.12
C SER A 130 -4.13 4.38 -16.04
N TRP A 131 -4.42 5.67 -16.21
CA TRP A 131 -5.22 6.48 -15.29
C TRP A 131 -6.64 6.75 -15.79
N ASP A 132 -6.91 6.45 -17.06
CA ASP A 132 -8.19 6.67 -17.73
C ASP A 132 -9.28 5.65 -17.33
#